data_AF-A0A0D5M043-F1
#
_entry.id   AF-A0A0D5M043-F1
#
_cell.length_a   1.000
_cell.length_b   1.000
_cell.length_c   1.000
_cell.angle_alpha   90.00
_cell.angle_beta   90.00
_cell.angle_gamma   90.00
#
_symmetry.space_group_name_H-M   'P 1'
#
loop_
_entity.id
_entity.type
_entity.pdbx_description
1 polymer ?
#
loop_
_entity_poly.entity_id
_entity_poly.type
_entity_poly.pdbx_seq_one_letter_code
_entity_poly.pdbx_strand_id
1 'polypeptide(L)'
;MKRNIFIVALEDKQKAMLETLRQSKELEIHGLLTVDTAVEAKKFSFNEVLESAREELASYPGTVDAIIAQWDFPTSVLVPILCKEYGIPSPSVTSLAANSECNT
;
A
#
# COMPACT_ATOMS: atom_id res chain seq x y z
N MET A 1 1.26 19.81 9.65
CA MET A 1 1.09 19.22 8.31
C MET A 1 0.44 17.86 8.48
N LYS A 2 -0.38 17.43 7.52
CA LYS A 2 -0.96 16.09 7.54
C LYS A 2 0.09 15.08 7.09
N ARG A 3 0.01 13.86 7.61
CA ARG A 3 0.84 12.73 7.14
C ARG A 3 0.15 12.08 5.94
N ASN A 4 0.89 11.90 4.85
CA ASN A 4 0.40 11.30 3.62
C ASN A 4 0.54 9.77 3.68
N ILE A 5 -0.59 9.10 3.78
CA ILE A 5 -0.68 7.64 3.89
C ILE A 5 -1.25 7.10 2.58
N PHE A 6 -0.51 6.18 1.96
CA PHE A 6 -0.93 5.49 0.75
C PHE A 6 -1.42 4.09 1.09
N ILE A 7 -2.61 3.73 0.62
CA ILE A 7 -3.21 2.41 0.84
C ILE A 7 -3.37 1.73 -0.51
N VAL A 8 -2.75 0.55 -0.67
CA VAL A 8 -2.80 -0.20 -1.93
C VAL A 8 -4.20 -0.76 -2.14
N ALA A 9 -4.78 -0.55 -3.33
CA ALA A 9 -6.11 -1.05 -3.69
C ALA A 9 -7.21 -0.59 -2.71
N LEU A 10 -7.18 0.70 -2.34
CA LEU A 10 -8.19 1.33 -1.49
C LEU A 10 -9.50 1.53 -2.26
N GLU A 11 -10.61 1.05 -1.70
CA GLU A 11 -11.94 1.30 -2.25
C GLU A 11 -12.55 2.59 -1.70
N ASP A 12 -13.38 3.26 -2.50
CA ASP A 12 -14.02 4.53 -2.12
C ASP A 12 -14.85 4.43 -0.83
N LYS A 13 -15.52 3.29 -0.60
CA LYS A 13 -16.30 3.05 0.62
C LYS A 13 -15.40 3.01 1.86
N GLN A 14 -14.23 2.38 1.75
CA GLN A 14 -13.24 2.31 2.83
C GLN A 14 -12.64 3.70 3.07
N LYS A 15 -12.31 4.43 2.01
CA LYS A 15 -11.84 5.82 2.11
C LYS A 15 -12.83 6.70 2.86
N ALA A 16 -14.11 6.67 2.46
CA ALA A 16 -15.17 7.43 3.11
C ALA A 16 -15.28 7.10 4.61
N MET A 17 -15.13 5.82 4.98
CA MET A 17 -15.11 5.41 6.39
C MET A 17 -13.89 5.95 7.14
N LEU A 18 -12.69 5.88 6.55
CA LEU A 18 -11.47 6.38 7.18
C LEU A 18 -11.50 7.91 7.39
N GLU A 19 -12.16 8.65 6.49
CA GLU A 19 -12.34 10.09 6.63
C GLU A 19 -13.21 10.48 7.85
N THR A 20 -14.07 9.58 8.33
CA THR A 20 -14.88 9.81 9.55
C THR A 20 -14.09 9.69 10.85
N LEU A 21 -12.88 9.13 10.82
CA LEU A 21 -12.06 8.93 12.01
C LEU A 21 -11.62 10.26 12.60
N ARG A 22 -11.57 10.36 13.94
CA ARG A 22 -11.11 11.58 14.63
C ARG A 22 -9.70 12.01 14.20
N GLN A 23 -8.86 11.05 13.81
CA GLN A 23 -7.49 11.24 13.35
C GLN A 23 -7.38 11.75 11.91
N SER A 24 -8.47 11.81 11.13
CA SER A 24 -8.47 12.29 9.74
C SER A 24 -8.04 13.76 9.61
N LYS A 25 -8.02 14.52 10.71
CA LYS A 25 -7.48 15.87 10.76
C LYS A 25 -5.95 15.90 10.63
N GLU A 26 -5.27 14.82 11.00
CA GLU A 26 -3.80 14.70 11.01
C GLU A 26 -3.27 13.81 9.88
N LEU A 27 -4.16 13.10 9.18
CA LEU A 27 -3.85 12.13 8.15
C LEU A 27 -4.49 12.54 6.82
N GLU A 28 -3.76 12.36 5.74
CA GLU A 28 -4.26 12.47 4.37
C GLU A 28 -4.12 11.11 3.71
N ILE A 29 -5.26 10.53 3.31
CA ILE A 29 -5.31 9.15 2.85
C ILE A 29 -5.47 9.15 1.33
N HIS A 30 -4.50 8.54 0.67
CA HIS A 30 -4.40 8.39 -0.76
C HIS A 30 -4.59 6.91 -1.11
N GLY A 31 -5.32 6.64 -2.19
CA GLY A 31 -5.29 5.32 -2.82
C GLY A 31 -4.00 5.18 -3.63
N LEU A 32 -3.43 3.97 -3.66
CA LEU A 32 -2.31 3.61 -4.52
C LEU A 32 -2.72 2.38 -5.33
N LEU A 33 -2.80 2.50 -6.65
CA LEU A 33 -3.38 1.49 -7.53
C LEU A 33 -4.85 1.14 -7.18
N THR A 34 -5.60 0.69 -8.19
CA THR A 34 -6.98 0.20 -7.98
C THR A 34 -7.00 -1.29 -7.65
N VAL A 35 -8.11 -1.78 -7.09
CA VAL A 35 -8.35 -3.22 -6.87
C VAL A 35 -8.21 -4.01 -8.19
N ASP A 36 -8.78 -3.49 -9.29
CA ASP A 36 -8.68 -4.10 -10.62
C ASP A 36 -7.24 -4.22 -11.14
N THR A 37 -6.34 -3.33 -10.70
CA THR A 37 -4.95 -3.28 -11.17
C THR A 37 -4.04 -4.10 -10.28
N ALA A 38 -4.21 -3.99 -8.96
CA ALA A 38 -3.31 -4.60 -7.99
C ALA A 38 -3.75 -6.00 -7.56
N VAL A 39 -5.05 -6.30 -7.49
CA VAL A 39 -5.59 -7.54 -6.90
C VAL A 39 -6.32 -8.39 -7.92
N GLU A 40 -7.21 -7.80 -8.71
CA GLU A 40 -8.12 -8.50 -9.63
C GLU A 40 -7.68 -8.42 -11.12
N ALA A 41 -6.40 -8.14 -11.37
CA ALA A 41 -5.88 -7.98 -12.71
C ALA A 41 -6.10 -9.23 -13.57
N LYS A 42 -6.78 -9.07 -14.71
CA LYS A 42 -7.05 -10.16 -15.68
C LYS A 42 -5.77 -10.86 -16.17
N LYS A 43 -4.66 -10.14 -16.23
CA LYS A 43 -3.31 -10.66 -16.46
C LYS A 43 -2.40 -10.06 -15.40
N PHE A 44 -1.99 -10.89 -14.44
CA PHE A 44 -1.19 -10.43 -13.32
C PHE A 44 0.30 -10.48 -13.64
N SER A 45 0.98 -9.34 -13.58
CA SER A 45 2.43 -9.22 -13.63
C SER A 45 2.90 -8.40 -12.42
N PHE A 46 3.57 -9.05 -11.47
CA PHE A 46 4.04 -8.38 -10.25
C PHE A 46 4.98 -7.22 -10.56
N ASN A 47 5.87 -7.38 -11.55
CA ASN A 47 6.80 -6.33 -11.95
C ASN A 47 6.07 -5.12 -12.52
N GLU A 48 5.05 -5.32 -13.36
CA GLU A 48 4.26 -4.19 -13.91
C GLU A 48 3.51 -3.45 -12.80
N VAL A 49 2.88 -4.19 -11.88
CA VAL A 49 2.20 -3.61 -10.71
C VAL A 49 3.18 -2.82 -9.83
N LEU A 50 4.39 -3.35 -9.62
CA LEU A 50 5.43 -2.67 -8.86
C LEU A 50 5.91 -1.38 -9.53
N GLU A 51 6.18 -1.40 -10.84
CA GLU A 51 6.56 -0.18 -11.56
C GLU A 51 5.44 0.86 -11.56
N SER A 52 4.18 0.46 -11.78
CA SER A 52 3.04 1.38 -11.70
C SER A 52 2.91 2.02 -10.31
N ALA A 53 3.11 1.25 -9.23
CA ALA A 53 3.10 1.80 -7.89
C ALA A 53 4.23 2.83 -7.67
N ARG A 54 5.43 2.57 -8.21
CA ARG A 54 6.55 3.52 -8.14
C ARG A 54 6.26 4.79 -8.91
N GLU A 55 5.70 4.69 -10.12
CA GLU A 55 5.34 5.84 -10.94
C GLU A 55 4.31 6.73 -10.23
N GLU A 56 3.26 6.13 -9.67
CA GLU A 56 2.22 6.85 -8.94
C GLU A 56 2.80 7.56 -7.71
N LEU A 57 3.61 6.85 -6.90
CA LEU A 57 4.26 7.44 -5.71
C LEU A 57 5.29 8.52 -6.08
N ALA A 58 6.06 8.34 -7.14
CA ALA A 58 7.05 9.33 -7.60
C ALA A 58 6.39 10.58 -8.22
N SER A 59 5.18 10.44 -8.77
CA SER A 59 4.41 11.56 -9.30
C SER A 59 3.76 12.44 -8.23
N TYR A 60 3.67 11.93 -6.99
CA TYR A 60 3.07 12.66 -5.89
C TYR A 60 3.99 13.82 -5.44
N PRO A 61 3.52 15.08 -5.42
CA PRO A 61 4.35 16.25 -5.13
C PRO A 61 4.74 16.41 -3.65
N GLY A 62 4.27 15.52 -2.77
CA GLY A 62 4.48 15.58 -1.32
C GLY A 62 5.33 14.44 -0.77
N THR A 63 5.32 14.29 0.56
CA THR A 63 5.98 13.17 1.24
C THR A 63 5.15 11.90 1.13
N VAL A 64 5.81 10.75 1.18
CA VAL A 64 5.17 9.44 1.37
C VAL A 64 5.53 9.00 2.79
N ASP A 65 4.62 9.22 3.74
CA ASP A 65 4.91 9.00 5.16
C ASP A 65 4.61 7.56 5.61
N ALA A 66 3.69 6.88 4.93
CA ALA A 66 3.38 5.48 5.14
C ALA A 66 2.75 4.84 3.89
N ILE A 67 2.99 3.54 3.72
CA ILE A 67 2.35 2.71 2.69
C ILE A 67 1.74 1.49 3.40
N ILE A 68 0.46 1.20 3.15
CA ILE A 68 -0.31 0.17 3.85
C ILE A 68 -0.81 -0.88 2.85
N ALA A 69 -0.55 -2.14 3.19
CA ALA A 69 -1.15 -3.30 2.53
C ALA A 69 -2.49 -3.61 3.21
N GLN A 70 -3.57 -3.54 2.46
CA GLN A 70 -4.90 -3.91 2.96
C GLN A 70 -5.30 -5.34 2.57
N TRP A 71 -4.71 -5.85 1.48
CA TRP A 71 -5.00 -7.16 0.92
C TRP A 71 -3.82 -8.11 1.16
N ASP A 72 -4.02 -9.43 1.01
CA ASP A 72 -2.94 -10.42 1.14
C ASP A 72 -1.95 -10.31 -0.04
N PHE A 73 -1.90 -11.28 -0.95
CA PHE A 73 -1.08 -11.19 -2.15
C PHE A 73 -1.84 -10.40 -3.24
N PRO A 74 -1.19 -9.47 -3.96
CA PRO A 74 0.25 -9.15 -3.94
C PRO A 74 0.66 -8.00 -3.02
N THR A 75 -0.29 -7.32 -2.36
CA THR A 75 0.00 -6.06 -1.65
C THR A 75 0.90 -6.25 -0.43
N SER A 76 0.80 -7.40 0.25
CA SER A 76 1.68 -7.83 1.35
C SER A 76 3.16 -7.93 0.95
N VAL A 77 3.47 -8.20 -0.32
CA VAL A 77 4.86 -8.24 -0.82
C VAL A 77 5.25 -6.89 -1.42
N LEU A 78 4.32 -6.23 -2.13
CA LEU A 78 4.52 -4.92 -2.74
C LEU A 78 4.92 -3.86 -1.71
N VAL A 79 4.16 -3.76 -0.62
CA VAL A 79 4.29 -2.68 0.36
C VAL A 79 5.64 -2.68 1.08
N PRO A 80 6.18 -3.81 1.59
CA PRO A 80 7.49 -3.80 2.22
C PRO A 80 8.64 -3.48 1.26
N ILE A 81 8.53 -3.82 -0.03
CA ILE A 81 9.50 -3.42 -1.06
C ILE A 81 9.51 -1.90 -1.20
N LEU A 82 8.33 -1.31 -1.40
CA LEU A 82 8.18 0.15 -1.49
C LEU A 82 8.63 0.84 -0.19
N CYS A 83 8.24 0.33 0.98
CA CYS A 83 8.67 0.90 2.26
C CYS A 83 10.19 0.91 2.41
N LYS A 84 10.89 -0.15 1.96
CA LYS A 84 12.35 -0.19 1.95
C LYS A 84 12.96 0.86 1.03
N GLU A 85 12.38 1.08 -0.15
CA GLU A 85 12.83 2.10 -1.11
C GLU A 85 12.65 3.52 -0.59
N TYR A 86 11.55 3.78 0.12
CA TYR A 86 11.22 5.08 0.70
C TYR A 86 11.76 5.30 2.13
N GLY A 87 12.48 4.32 2.70
CA GLY A 87 13.02 4.41 4.07
C GLY A 87 11.95 4.39 5.17
N ILE A 88 10.76 3.86 4.88
CA ILE A 88 9.62 3.80 5.79
C ILE A 88 9.73 2.52 6.64
N PRO A 89 9.56 2.59 7.97
CA PRO A 89 9.55 1.42 8.82
C PRO A 89 8.36 0.51 8.48
N SER A 90 8.63 -0.73 8.08
CA SER A 90 7.64 -1.74 7.71
C SER A 90 8.18 -3.14 8.03
N PRO A 91 7.33 -4.13 8.39
CA PRO A 91 7.78 -5.51 8.52
C PRO A 91 8.49 -5.96 7.25
N SER A 92 9.69 -6.54 7.38
CA SER A 92 10.50 -6.95 6.23
C SER A 92 9.80 -8.05 5.42
N VAL A 93 9.95 -8.05 4.09
CA VAL A 93 9.43 -9.11 3.19
C VAL A 93 9.78 -10.52 3.70
N THR A 94 11.01 -10.70 4.17
CA THR A 94 11.50 -11.98 4.74
C THR A 94 10.68 -12.44 5.95
N SER A 95 10.16 -11.51 6.76
CA SER A 95 9.31 -11.82 7.92
C SER A 95 7.91 -12.28 7.52
N LEU A 96 7.38 -11.81 6.38
CA LEU A 96 6.05 -12.19 5.90
C LEU A 96 6.08 -13.58 5.24
N ALA A 97 7.15 -13.89 4.50
CA ALA A 97 7.37 -15.23 3.94
C ALA A 97 7.56 -16.28 5.05
N ALA A 98 8.28 -15.96 6.13
CA ALA A 98 8.51 -16.89 7.25
C ALA A 98 7.26 -17.20 8.08
N ASN A 99 6.25 -16.32 8.09
CA ASN A 99 5.00 -16.54 8.83
C ASN A 99 4.01 -17.45 8.11
N SER A 100 4.30 -17.88 6.87
CA SER A 100 3.46 -18.84 6.14
C SER A 100 3.69 -20.32 6.52
N GLU A 101 4.67 -20.61 7.38
CA GLU A 101 4.99 -21.98 7.83
C GLU A 101 4.54 -22.34 9.25
N CYS A 102 3.79 -21.47 9.95
CA CYS A 102 3.34 -21.80 11.31
C CYS A 102 1.81 -21.84 11.42
N ASN A 103 1.21 -22.87 10.82
CA ASN A 103 -0.03 -23.45 11.35
C ASN A 103 0.01 -24.97 11.09
N THR A 104 0.75 -25.70 11.93
CA THR A 104 0.59 -27.15 12.13
C THR A 104 -0.25 -27.39 13.37
#